data_AF-A0A353N7G2-F1
#
_entry.id   AF-A0A353N7G2-F1
#
_cell.length_a   1.000
_cell.length_b   1.000
_cell.length_c   1.000
_cell.angle_alpha   90.00
_cell.angle_beta   90.00
_cell.angle_gamma   90.00
#
_symmetry.space_group_name_H-M   'P 1'
#
loop_
_entity.id
_entity.type
_entity.pdbx_description
1 polymer ?
#
loop_
_entity_poly.entity_id
_entity_poly.type
_entity_poly.pdbx_seq_one_letter_code
_entity_poly.pdbx_strand_id
1 'polypeptide(L)' 'GDELDLTETLLETINLKIPMKNLCSPDCQGLCLVCGLNLNTQTCKCQQDVFDPRLANLLKWKEQEGGGSDGQSKR' A
#
# COMPACT_ATOMS: atom_id res chain seq x y z
N GLY A 1 -43.39 19.31 1.52
CA GLY A 1 -42.48 18.96 0.43
C GLY A 1 -41.62 17.85 0.95
N ASP A 2 -41.45 16.79 0.17
CA ASP A 2 -40.67 15.63 0.60
C ASP A 2 -39.20 15.85 0.25
N GLU A 3 -38.31 15.55 1.21
CA GLU A 3 -36.86 15.72 1.08
C GLU A 3 -36.22 14.35 0.84
N LEU A 4 -35.28 14.29 -0.11
CA LEU A 4 -34.51 13.08 -0.41
C LEU A 4 -33.14 13.18 0.28
N ASP A 5 -32.87 12.28 1.21
CA ASP A 5 -31.54 12.15 1.82
C ASP A 5 -30.65 11.27 0.94
N LEU A 6 -29.59 11.86 0.38
CA LEU A 6 -28.61 11.20 -0.49
C LEU A 6 -27.27 10.97 0.22
N THR A 7 -27.18 11.22 1.52
CA THR A 7 -25.92 11.26 2.26
C THR A 7 -25.15 9.96 2.11
N GLU A 8 -25.80 8.81 2.28
CA GLU A 8 -25.16 7.49 2.21
C GLU A 8 -24.63 7.19 0.81
N THR A 9 -25.46 7.34 -0.23
CA THR A 9 -25.07 7.09 -1.62
C THR A 9 -23.91 7.99 -2.08
N LEU A 10 -23.90 9.25 -1.63
CA LEU A 10 -22.80 10.17 -1.91
C LEU A 10 -21.50 9.72 -1.24
N LEU A 11 -21.56 9.31 0.03
CA LEU A 11 -20.38 8.84 0.77
C LEU A 11 -19.78 7.58 0.13
N GLU A 12 -20.61 6.61 -0.25
CA GLU A 12 -20.15 5.40 -0.96
C GLU A 12 -19.44 5.75 -2.26
N THR A 13 -20.08 6.62 -3.08
CA THR A 13 -19.54 7.02 -4.38
C THR A 13 -18.21 7.77 -4.22
N ILE A 14 -18.11 8.66 -3.24
CA ILE A 14 -16.88 9.40 -2.95
C ILE A 14 -15.78 8.45 -2.49
N ASN A 15 -16.07 7.54 -1.55
CA ASN A 15 -15.10 6.58 -1.03
C ASN A 15 -14.48 5.71 -2.13
N LEU A 16 -15.29 5.26 -3.10
CA LEU A 16 -14.80 4.47 -4.24
C LEU A 16 -13.94 5.26 -5.22
N LYS A 17 -14.08 6.59 -5.26
CA LYS A 17 -13.32 7.48 -6.17
C LYS A 17 -12.06 8.06 -5.54
N ILE A 18 -11.90 7.98 -4.22
CA ILE A 18 -10.69 8.46 -3.55
C ILE A 18 -9.51 7.57 -3.94
N PRO A 19 -8.42 8.13 -4.48
CA PRO A 19 -7.24 7.34 -4.82
C PRO A 19 -6.57 6.82 -3.55
N MET A 20 -6.04 5.59 -3.59
CA MET A 20 -5.31 4.99 -2.46
C MET A 20 -4.06 5.79 -2.07
N LYS A 21 -3.47 6.52 -3.02
CA LYS A 21 -2.31 7.38 -2.80
C LYS A 21 -2.51 8.71 -3.51
N ASN A 22 -2.67 9.78 -2.74
CA ASN A 22 -2.64 11.15 -3.27
C ASN A 22 -1.20 11.52 -3.59
N LEU A 23 -0.86 11.58 -4.88
CA LEU A 23 0.46 11.98 -5.37
C LEU A 23 0.50 13.46 -5.71
N CYS A 24 1.69 14.05 -5.59
CA CYS A 24 1.93 15.45 -5.94
C CYS A 24 1.91 15.70 -7.47
N SER A 25 2.26 14.68 -8.24
CA SER A 25 2.27 14.62 -9.70
C SER A 25 2.18 13.15 -10.15
N PRO A 26 1.87 12.86 -11.44
CA PRO A 26 1.78 11.48 -11.95
C PRO A 26 3.09 10.67 -11.79
N ASP A 27 4.23 11.34 -11.79
CA ASP A 27 5.58 10.78 -11.68
C ASP A 27 6.22 10.95 -10.29
N CYS A 28 5.45 11.42 -9.30
CA CYS A 28 5.93 11.72 -7.96
C CYS A 28 6.49 10.46 -7.27
N GLN A 29 7.80 10.43 -7.05
CA GLN A 29 8.49 9.33 -6.36
C GLN A 29 8.10 9.26 -4.87
N GLY A 30 7.58 10.35 -4.32
CA GLY A 30 7.07 10.45 -2.95
C GLY A 30 8.17 10.68 -1.91
N LEU A 31 7.88 10.28 -0.67
CA LEU A 31 8.80 10.41 0.46
C LEU A 31 9.35 9.05 0.86
N CYS A 32 10.57 9.02 1.39
CA CYS A 32 11.11 7.82 2.02
C CYS A 32 10.25 7.43 3.24
N LEU A 33 9.79 6.18 3.29
CA LEU A 33 8.96 5.65 4.39
C LEU A 33 9.70 5.56 5.72
N VAL A 34 11.03 5.64 5.71
CA VAL A 34 11.87 5.53 6.91
C VAL A 34 12.26 6.92 7.44
N CYS A 35 12.68 7.85 6.59
CA CYS A 35 13.22 9.15 7.01
C CYS A 35 12.46 10.38 6.50
N GLY A 36 11.45 10.20 5.63
CA GLY A 36 10.66 11.30 5.08
C GLY A 36 11.35 12.14 3.99
N LEU A 37 12.58 11.80 3.58
CA LEU A 37 13.28 12.52 2.50
C LEU A 37 12.46 12.51 1.20
N ASN A 38 12.38 13.67 0.54
CA ASN A 38 11.73 13.79 -0.76
C ASN A 38 12.57 13.09 -1.84
N LEU A 39 12.05 11.97 -2.36
CA LEU A 39 12.73 11.13 -3.35
C LEU A 39 12.80 11.81 -4.72
N ASN A 40 11.97 12.81 -4.98
CA ASN A 40 12.02 13.58 -6.22
C ASN A 40 13.27 14.47 -6.32
N THR A 41 13.91 14.81 -5.19
CA THR A 41 15.07 15.71 -5.17
C THR A 41 16.36 14.99 -4.80
N GLN A 42 16.29 13.96 -3.97
CA GLN A 42 17.48 13.26 -3.46
C GLN A 42 17.19 11.78 -3.19
N THR A 43 18.22 10.95 -3.30
CA THR A 43 18.16 9.54 -2.90
C THR A 43 18.53 9.37 -1.43
N CYS A 44 17.76 8.59 -0.67
CA CYS A 44 18.13 8.19 0.68
C CYS A 44 18.95 6.88 0.68
N LYS A 45 19.63 6.59 1.80
CA LYS A 45 20.33 5.31 2.04
C LYS A 45 19.61 4.44 3.08
N CYS A 46 18.33 4.69 3.33
CA CYS A 46 17.55 3.91 4.29
C CYS A 46 17.40 2.47 3.81
N GLN A 47 17.63 1.52 4.71
CA GLN A 47 17.42 0.10 4.42
C GLN A 47 15.91 -0.17 4.33
N GLN A 48 15.46 -0.70 3.19
CA GLN A 48 14.04 -0.96 2.93
C GLN A 48 13.55 -2.29 3.51
N ASP A 49 14.47 -3.14 3.97
CA ASP A 49 14.17 -4.44 4.57
C ASP A 49 13.68 -4.27 6.02
N VAL A 50 12.54 -3.61 6.19
CA VAL A 50 11.78 -3.69 7.45
C VAL A 50 10.93 -4.94 7.35
N PHE A 51 11.56 -6.09 7.64
CA PHE A 51 10.82 -7.30 7.87
C PHE A 51 9.98 -7.13 9.13
N ASP A 52 8.65 -7.23 9.02
CA ASP A 52 7.79 -7.19 10.20
C ASP A 52 8.03 -8.45 11.04
N PRO A 53 8.62 -8.34 12.25
CA PRO A 53 8.96 -9.51 13.06
C PRO A 53 7.76 -10.39 13.38
N ARG A 54 6.55 -9.82 13.39
CA ARG A 54 5.30 -10.55 13.65
C ARG A 54 5.01 -11.58 12.57
N LEU A 55 5.53 -11.37 11.35
CA LEU A 55 5.33 -12.26 10.20
C LEU A 55 6.45 -13.30 10.05
N ALA A 56 7.40 -13.40 11.01
CA ALA A 56 8.56 -14.31 10.95
C ALA A 56 8.21 -15.76 10.62
N ASN A 57 7.08 -16.26 11.15
CA ASN A 57 6.66 -17.65 10.92
C ASN A 57 6.14 -17.87 9.49
N LEU A 58 5.60 -16.85 8.82
CA LEU A 58 5.13 -16.96 7.44
C LEU A 58 6.28 -17.06 6.44
N LEU A 59 7.44 -16.48 6.73
CA LEU A 59 8.64 -16.69 5.90
C LEU A 59 9.05 -18.17 5.88
N LYS A 60 9.06 -18.81 7.05
CA LYS A 60 9.37 -20.24 7.18
C LYS A 60 8.35 -21.08 6.41
N TRP A 61 7.09 -20.67 6.40
CA TRP A 61 6.01 -21.35 5.69
C TRP A 61 6.10 -21.20 4.15
N LYS A 62 6.55 -20.03 3.65
CA LYS A 62 6.79 -19.80 2.21
C LYS A 62 7.75 -20.83 1.60
N GLU A 63 8.77 -21.21 2.36
CA GLU A 63 9.78 -22.20 1.95
C GLU A 63 9.23 -23.64 1.96
N GLN A 64 8.18 -23.89 2.74
CA GLN A 64 7.66 -25.23 3.04
C GLN A 64 6.42 -25.60 2.22
N GLU A 65 5.42 -24.72 2.07
CA GLU A 65 4.12 -25.08 1.44
C GLU A 65 3.41 -23.97 0.64
N GLY A 66 3.95 -22.75 0.50
CA GLY A 66 3.19 -21.61 -0.04
C GLY A 66 3.87 -20.72 -1.08
N GLY A 67 3.28 -20.64 -2.28
CA GLY A 67 3.28 -19.45 -3.16
C GLY A 67 4.57 -19.03 -3.89
N GLY A 68 5.71 -19.72 -3.73
CA GLY A 68 6.93 -19.46 -4.51
C GLY A 68 7.41 -17.99 -4.51
N SER A 69 8.36 -17.63 -5.37
CA SER A 69 8.68 -16.21 -5.64
C SER A 69 7.72 -15.60 -6.68
N ASP A 70 6.90 -16.45 -7.28
CA ASP A 70 6.15 -16.30 -8.51
C ASP A 70 4.64 -16.58 -8.33
N GLY A 71 4.18 -16.70 -7.08
CA GLY A 71 2.75 -16.80 -6.72
C GLY A 71 2.14 -18.21 -6.87
N GLN A 72 2.92 -19.23 -7.22
CA GLN A 72 2.41 -20.58 -7.47
C GLN A 72 2.59 -21.48 -6.24
N SER A 73 1.51 -22.17 -5.88
CA SER A 73 1.55 -23.23 -4.87
C SER A 73 2.23 -24.46 -5.44
N LYS A 74 3.05 -25.16 -4.63
CA LYS A 74 3.68 -26.44 -5.04
C LYS A 74 2.74 -27.66 -4.91
N ARG A 75 1.43 -27.45 -4.83
CA ARG A 75 0.41 -28.51 -4.81
C ARG A 75 -0.09 -28.81 -6.20
#